data_AF-A0A7W1RG73-F1
#
_entry.id   AF-A0A7W1RG73-F1
#
_cell.length_a   1.000
_cell.length_b   1.000
_cell.length_c   1.000
_cell.angle_alpha   90.00
_cell.angle_beta   90.00
_cell.angle_gamma   90.00
#
_symmetry.space_group_name_H-M   'P 1'
#
loop_
_entity.id
_entity.type
_entity.pdbx_description
1 polymer ?
#
loop_
_entity_poly.entity_id
_entity_poly.type
_entity_poly.pdbx_seq_one_letter_code
_entity_poly.pdbx_strand_id
1 'polypeptide(L)'
;MTKDILPGSRNKSYAEQQTIVASLGNKSLGYEVPKTLEAATCILAQFFYNSKTRLFNDKPWTYTRCKENVQGYQMVVGGFASAGLDVNSDMYDYEYFGVAALRKF
;
A
#
# COMPACT_ATOMS: atom_id res chain seq x y z
N MET A 1 4.87 1.21 8.06
CA MET A 1 3.85 1.61 7.08
C MET A 1 2.60 2.09 7.83
N THR A 2 1.79 2.98 7.25
CA THR A 2 0.50 3.37 7.84
C THR A 2 -0.38 2.14 8.06
N LYS A 3 -1.27 2.21 9.05
CA LYS A 3 -2.11 1.07 9.47
C LYS A 3 -3.23 0.72 8.48
N ASP A 4 -3.45 1.59 7.49
CA ASP A 4 -4.31 1.36 6.35
C ASP A 4 -3.78 2.21 5.17
N ILE A 5 -4.40 2.07 4.00
CA ILE A 5 -4.21 3.02 2.91
C ILE A 5 -4.69 4.43 3.32
N LEU A 6 -4.16 5.45 2.66
CA LEU A 6 -4.47 6.83 2.99
C LEU A 6 -5.89 7.20 2.56
N PRO A 7 -6.65 7.96 3.37
CA PRO A 7 -7.95 8.48 2.97
C PRO A 7 -7.86 9.26 1.65
N GLY A 8 -8.82 9.04 0.75
CA GLY A 8 -8.86 9.71 -0.55
C GLY A 8 -7.83 9.21 -1.59
N SER A 9 -7.04 8.18 -1.27
CA SER A 9 -6.06 7.62 -2.22
C SER A 9 -6.61 6.56 -3.18
N ARG A 10 -7.81 6.03 -2.92
CA ARG A 10 -8.45 5.04 -3.78
C ARG A 10 -8.84 5.64 -5.13
N ASN A 11 -8.77 4.86 -6.22
CA ASN A 11 -9.17 5.30 -7.56
C ASN A 11 -8.50 6.62 -7.97
N LYS A 12 -7.18 6.65 -7.81
CA LYS A 12 -6.30 7.77 -8.14
C LYS A 12 -5.14 7.25 -8.94
N SER A 13 -4.66 8.07 -9.88
CA SER A 13 -3.43 7.77 -10.60
C SER A 13 -2.27 7.59 -9.63
N TYR A 14 -1.25 6.84 -10.05
CA TYR A 14 -0.06 6.63 -9.21
C TYR A 14 0.62 7.96 -8.85
N ALA A 15 0.66 8.93 -9.78
CA ALA A 15 1.20 10.25 -9.54
C ALA A 15 0.41 11.05 -8.49
N GLU A 16 -0.93 10.98 -8.51
CA GLU A 16 -1.76 11.57 -7.45
C GLU A 16 -1.50 10.91 -6.10
N GLN A 17 -1.39 9.58 -6.05
CA GLN A 17 -1.07 8.84 -4.83
C GLN A 17 0.30 9.23 -4.25
N GLN A 18 1.31 9.41 -5.10
CA GLN A 18 2.63 9.92 -4.66
C GLN A 18 2.51 11.31 -4.04
N THR A 19 1.70 12.19 -4.64
CA THR A 19 1.44 13.54 -4.11
C THR A 19 0.76 13.49 -2.74
N ILE A 20 -0.22 12.60 -2.57
CA ILE A 20 -0.89 12.39 -1.29
C ILE A 20 0.13 11.95 -0.23
N VAL A 21 0.98 10.96 -0.53
CA VAL A 21 2.01 10.50 0.41
C VAL A 21 3.00 11.61 0.77
N ALA A 22 3.45 12.39 -0.22
CA ALA A 22 4.37 13.50 0.00
C ALA A 22 3.79 14.58 0.93
N SER A 23 2.46 14.73 0.96
CA SER A 23 1.77 15.73 1.77
C SER A 23 1.63 15.37 3.27
N LEU A 24 1.89 14.11 3.67
CA LEU A 24 1.74 13.64 5.06
C LEU A 24 2.83 14.11 6.02
N GLY A 25 4.00 14.49 5.52
CA GLY A 25 5.16 14.81 6.35
C GLY A 25 5.19 16.27 6.77
N ASN A 26 5.52 16.52 8.04
CA ASN A 26 6.16 17.79 8.40
C ASN A 26 7.58 17.80 7.79
N LYS A 27 8.18 18.96 7.51
CA LYS A 27 9.51 19.07 6.86
C LYS A 27 10.62 18.17 7.45
N SER A 28 10.48 17.70 8.69
CA SER A 28 11.45 16.86 9.42
C SER A 28 11.22 15.34 9.33
N LEU A 29 10.04 14.86 8.94
CA LEU A 29 9.72 13.42 8.86
C LEU A 29 9.11 13.12 7.49
N GLY A 30 9.94 12.62 6.57
CA GLY A 30 9.49 12.26 5.23
C GLY A 30 8.71 10.95 5.21
N TYR A 31 7.70 10.89 4.35
CA TYR A 31 7.03 9.66 3.96
C TYR A 31 7.31 9.35 2.51
N GLU A 32 7.13 8.08 2.13
CA GLU A 32 7.22 7.62 0.76
C GLU A 32 6.28 6.43 0.50
N VAL A 33 6.01 6.21 -0.78
CA VAL A 33 5.35 4.98 -1.23
C VAL A 33 6.27 3.79 -0.88
N PRO A 34 5.75 2.70 -0.30
CA PRO A 34 6.57 1.53 0.03
C PRO A 34 7.09 0.84 -1.24
N LYS A 35 8.19 0.11 -1.11
CA LYS A 35 8.57 -0.94 -2.06
C LYS A 35 7.72 -2.19 -1.86
N THR A 36 7.65 -3.06 -2.86
CA THR A 36 6.88 -4.31 -2.83
C THR A 36 7.27 -5.19 -1.63
N LEU A 37 8.57 -5.39 -1.39
CA LEU A 37 9.05 -6.19 -0.26
C LEU A 37 8.69 -5.55 1.09
N GLU A 38 8.79 -4.24 1.19
CA GLU A 38 8.46 -3.49 2.43
C GLU A 38 6.97 -3.58 2.75
N ALA A 39 6.12 -3.43 1.73
CA ALA A 39 4.66 -3.57 1.86
C ALA A 39 4.29 -4.98 2.29
N ALA A 40 4.82 -6.01 1.61
CA ALA A 40 4.57 -7.41 1.95
C ALA A 40 5.01 -7.73 3.38
N THR A 41 6.22 -7.30 3.75
CA THR A 41 6.75 -7.48 5.10
C THR A 41 5.87 -6.82 6.15
N CYS A 42 5.44 -5.58 5.93
CA CYS A 42 4.57 -4.87 6.88
C CYS A 42 3.21 -5.55 7.04
N ILE A 43 2.58 -6.00 5.96
CA ILE A 43 1.27 -6.66 6.01
C ILE A 43 1.36 -7.98 6.76
N LEU A 44 2.34 -8.82 6.42
CA LEU A 44 2.55 -10.11 7.08
C LEU A 44 2.96 -9.93 8.54
N ALA A 45 3.86 -8.99 8.84
CA ALA A 45 4.29 -8.72 10.20
C ALA A 45 3.12 -8.24 11.07
N GLN A 46 2.27 -7.35 10.56
CA GLN A 46 1.06 -6.92 11.28
C GLN A 46 0.17 -8.13 11.59
N PHE A 47 -0.05 -9.04 10.65
CA PHE A 47 -0.91 -10.19 10.90
C PHE A 47 -0.31 -11.17 11.91
N PHE A 48 0.94 -11.60 11.70
CA PHE A 48 1.54 -12.65 12.51
C PHE A 48 1.99 -12.17 13.89
N TYR A 49 2.46 -10.93 14.02
CA TYR A 49 2.90 -10.40 15.33
C TYR A 49 1.77 -9.74 16.12
N ASN A 50 0.68 -9.28 15.49
CA ASN A 50 -0.36 -8.49 16.15
C ASN A 50 -1.72 -9.22 16.15
N SER A 51 -1.76 -10.40 16.77
CA SER A 51 -2.99 -11.15 17.07
C SER A 51 -3.88 -11.44 15.84
N LYS A 52 -3.28 -11.74 14.68
CA LYS A 52 -4.01 -12.01 13.42
C LYS A 52 -4.84 -10.83 12.94
N THR A 53 -4.47 -9.61 13.32
CA THR A 53 -5.10 -8.39 12.81
C THR A 53 -4.60 -8.11 11.40
N ARG A 54 -5.48 -8.01 10.42
CA ARG A 54 -5.08 -7.65 9.05
C ARG A 54 -4.77 -6.15 8.99
N LEU A 55 -3.72 -5.80 8.23
CA LEU A 55 -3.38 -4.40 7.98
C LEU A 55 -4.41 -3.74 7.06
N PHE A 56 -4.83 -4.43 6.01
CA PHE A 56 -5.84 -3.95 5.07
C PHE A 56 -7.09 -4.81 5.14
N ASN A 57 -8.23 -4.20 4.85
CA ASN A 57 -9.51 -4.90 4.78
C ASN A 57 -9.54 -5.88 3.58
N ASP A 58 -10.20 -7.03 3.76
CA ASP A 58 -10.44 -8.03 2.70
C ASP A 58 -11.84 -7.88 2.06
N LYS A 59 -12.71 -7.02 2.61
CA LYS A 59 -14.03 -6.70 2.05
C LYS A 59 -14.32 -5.20 2.09
N PRO A 60 -14.09 -4.45 1.01
CA PRO A 60 -13.52 -4.90 -0.27
C PRO A 60 -12.04 -5.25 -0.14
N TRP A 61 -11.52 -6.07 -1.07
CA TRP A 61 -10.08 -6.29 -1.14
C TRP A 61 -9.34 -4.96 -1.30
N THR A 62 -8.30 -4.80 -0.51
CA THR A 62 -7.55 -3.55 -0.44
C THR A 62 -6.08 -3.82 -0.68
N TYR A 63 -5.47 -3.01 -1.54
CA TYR A 63 -4.07 -3.08 -1.90
C TYR A 63 -3.42 -1.71 -1.78
N THR A 64 -2.14 -1.71 -1.41
CA THR A 64 -1.28 -0.54 -1.56
C THR A 64 -0.50 -0.63 -2.85
N ARG A 65 -0.44 0.47 -3.61
CA ARG A 65 0.56 0.62 -4.66
C ARG A 65 1.96 0.71 -4.04
N CYS A 66 2.92 0.14 -4.75
CA CYS A 66 4.34 0.11 -4.40
C CYS A 66 5.16 0.94 -5.40
N LYS A 67 6.45 1.15 -5.14
CA LYS A 67 7.35 1.94 -6.01
C LYS A 67 7.68 1.27 -7.33
N GLU A 68 7.81 -0.05 -7.33
CA GLU A 68 8.22 -0.85 -8.47
C GLU A 68 7.19 -0.80 -9.59
N ASN A 69 7.67 -0.56 -10.81
CA ASN A 69 6.88 -0.60 -12.03
C ASN A 69 7.47 -1.67 -12.96
N VAL A 70 6.63 -2.61 -13.39
CA VAL A 70 7.01 -3.73 -14.26
C VAL A 70 6.29 -3.57 -15.58
N GLN A 71 7.02 -3.27 -16.65
CA GLN A 71 6.47 -3.13 -18.01
C GLN A 71 5.32 -2.11 -18.13
N GLY A 72 5.35 -1.03 -17.35
CA GLY A 72 4.30 -0.01 -17.33
C GLY A 72 3.23 -0.24 -16.25
N TYR A 73 3.20 -1.42 -15.62
CA TYR A 73 2.24 -1.76 -14.58
C TYR A 73 2.83 -1.48 -13.20
N GLN A 74 2.09 -0.77 -12.35
CA GLN A 74 2.54 -0.48 -11.00
C GLN A 74 2.31 -1.70 -10.11
N MET A 75 3.32 -2.08 -9.33
CA MET A 75 3.18 -3.17 -8.39
C MET A 75 2.18 -2.81 -7.29
N VAL A 76 1.34 -3.76 -6.92
CA VAL A 76 0.36 -3.66 -5.84
C VAL A 76 0.50 -4.85 -4.90
N VAL A 77 0.33 -4.59 -3.60
CA VAL A 77 0.43 -5.63 -2.57
C VAL A 77 -0.76 -5.51 -1.63
N GLY A 78 -1.45 -6.61 -1.37
CA GLY A 78 -2.67 -6.60 -0.59
C GLY A 78 -3.48 -7.87 -0.75
N GLY A 79 -4.81 -7.72 -0.70
CA GLY A 79 -5.71 -8.87 -0.85
C GLY A 79 -5.53 -9.95 0.22
N PHE A 80 -4.90 -9.62 1.35
CA PHE A 80 -4.46 -10.62 2.31
C PHE A 80 -5.64 -11.32 3.00
N ALA A 81 -5.81 -12.61 2.70
CA ALA A 81 -6.90 -13.45 3.20
C ALA A 81 -6.38 -14.86 3.54
N SER A 82 -7.28 -15.83 3.73
CA SER A 82 -6.90 -17.23 4.01
C SER A 82 -6.07 -17.87 2.90
N ALA A 83 -6.21 -17.40 1.65
CA ALA A 83 -5.41 -17.85 0.51
C ALA A 83 -3.98 -17.30 0.50
N GLY A 84 -3.66 -16.33 1.37
CA GLY A 84 -2.34 -15.71 1.45
C GLY A 84 -2.36 -14.24 1.05
N LEU A 85 -1.17 -13.72 0.75
CA LEU A 85 -0.92 -12.35 0.32
C LEU A 85 -0.82 -12.32 -1.21
N ASP A 86 -1.53 -11.39 -1.83
CA ASP A 86 -1.44 -11.17 -3.26
C ASP A 86 -0.39 -10.08 -3.57
N VAL A 87 0.43 -10.37 -4.58
CA VAL A 87 1.48 -9.52 -5.12
C VAL A 87 1.29 -9.51 -6.64
N ASN A 88 0.79 -8.41 -7.15
CA ASN A 88 0.37 -8.30 -8.55
C ASN A 88 0.85 -6.96 -9.14
N SER A 89 0.63 -6.74 -10.43
CA SER A 89 0.90 -5.48 -11.13
C SER A 89 -0.35 -5.03 -11.86
N ASP A 90 -0.71 -3.75 -11.75
CA ASP A 90 -1.92 -3.20 -12.38
C ASP A 90 -1.64 -1.82 -13.00
N MET A 91 -2.38 -1.47 -14.06
CA MET A 91 -2.30 -0.19 -14.76
C MET A 91 -3.54 0.69 -14.57
N TYR A 92 -4.61 0.15 -14.00
CA TYR A 92 -5.89 0.81 -13.82
C TYR A 92 -6.04 1.38 -12.41
N ASP A 93 -6.82 2.45 -12.30
CA ASP A 93 -7.13 3.13 -11.05
C ASP A 93 -8.40 2.54 -10.42
N TYR A 94 -8.37 1.27 -10.00
CA TYR A 94 -9.54 0.66 -9.36
C TYR A 94 -9.75 1.16 -7.91
N GLU A 95 -11.01 1.06 -7.44
CA GLU A 95 -11.38 1.38 -6.05
C GLU A 95 -10.67 0.51 -5.01
N TYR A 96 -10.16 -0.66 -5.40
CA TYR A 96 -9.39 -1.57 -4.54
C TYR A 96 -7.97 -1.08 -4.27
N PHE A 97 -7.46 -0.12 -5.06
CA PHE A 97 -6.08 0.34 -5.01
C PHE A 97 -5.98 1.71 -4.37
N GLY A 98 -5.34 1.76 -3.20
CA GLY A 98 -4.90 3.00 -2.58
C GLY A 98 -3.38 3.01 -2.42
N VAL A 99 -2.89 3.90 -1.55
CA VAL A 99 -1.48 3.91 -1.16
C VAL A 99 -1.38 4.00 0.35
N ALA A 100 -0.57 3.15 0.96
CA ALA A 100 -0.12 3.29 2.33
C ALA A 100 1.22 4.02 2.34
N ALA A 101 1.51 4.76 3.41
CA ALA A 101 2.76 5.50 3.51
C ALA A 101 3.79 4.77 4.38
N LEU A 102 5.03 4.71 3.91
CA LEU A 102 6.18 4.26 4.66
C LEU A 102 6.94 5.48 5.20
N ARG A 103 7.31 5.46 6.48
CA ARG A 103 8.11 6.51 7.10
C ARG A 103 9.58 6.33 6.71
N LYS A 104 10.25 7.41 6.29
CA LYS A 104 11.70 7.42 6.07
C LYS A 104 12.44 7.46 7.41
N PHE A 105 13.55 6.74 7.50
CA PHE A 105 14.49 6.74 8.62
C PHE A 105 15.81 7.37 8.19
#